data_AF-A0AA35IDF0-F1
#
_entry.id   AF-A0AA35IDF0-F1
#
_cell.length_a   1.000
_cell.length_b   1.000
_cell.length_c   1.000
_cell.angle_alpha   90.00
_cell.angle_beta   90.00
_cell.angle_gamma   90.00
#
_symmetry.space_group_name_H-M   'P 1'
#
loop_
_entity.id
_entity.type
_entity.pdbx_description
1 polymer ?
#
loop_
_entity_poly.entity_id
_entity_poly.type
_entity_poly.pdbx_seq_one_letter_code
_entity_poly.pdbx_strand_id
1 'polypeptide(L)'
;MKKGRLLMLALLAPMLLASGCAVKPASSLPPSVAPARIPPLSPEARQPPAPPWCSPTCSHGLTKERESWRQHLTSPGLQAGSVSGSTMP
;
A
#
# COMPACT_ATOMS: atom_id res chain seq x y z
N MET A 1 64.58 -18.70 2.48
CA MET A 1 63.36 -19.23 1.82
C MET A 1 62.03 -18.75 2.43
N LYS A 2 61.88 -18.60 3.75
CA LYS A 2 60.58 -18.21 4.38
C LYS A 2 60.15 -16.75 4.15
N LYS A 3 61.08 -15.78 4.19
CA LYS A 3 60.77 -14.34 4.11
C LYS A 3 60.30 -13.89 2.70
N GLY A 4 60.88 -14.45 1.65
CA GLY A 4 60.47 -14.16 0.26
C GLY A 4 59.08 -14.70 -0.10
N ARG A 5 58.69 -15.86 0.46
CA ARG A 5 57.33 -16.40 0.29
C ARG A 5 56.27 -15.54 0.98
N LEU A 6 56.56 -15.02 2.18
CA LEU A 6 55.67 -14.09 2.88
C LEU A 6 55.49 -12.77 2.11
N LEU A 7 56.56 -12.24 1.52
CA LEU A 7 56.50 -11.02 0.69
C LEU A 7 55.67 -11.24 -0.59
N MET A 8 55.81 -12.40 -1.23
CA MET A 8 55.00 -12.76 -2.41
C MET A 8 53.52 -12.93 -2.07
N LEU A 9 53.19 -13.55 -0.93
CA LEU A 9 51.79 -13.65 -0.46
C LEU A 9 51.20 -12.26 -0.13
N ALA A 10 51.99 -11.37 0.48
CA ALA A 10 51.55 -10.02 0.81
C ALA A 10 51.27 -9.17 -0.45
N LEU A 11 51.98 -9.40 -1.55
CA LEU A 11 51.77 -8.70 -2.83
C LEU A 11 50.66 -9.30 -3.69
N LEU A 12 50.34 -10.59 -3.53
CA LEU A 12 49.24 -11.26 -4.24
C LEU A 12 47.86 -10.82 -3.71
N ALA A 13 47.73 -10.58 -2.41
CA ALA A 13 46.48 -10.16 -1.79
C ALA A 13 45.86 -8.87 -2.39
N PRO A 14 46.60 -7.75 -2.57
CA PRO A 14 46.03 -6.54 -3.18
C PRO A 14 45.71 -6.70 -4.67
N MET A 15 46.44 -7.56 -5.40
CA MET A 15 46.17 -7.82 -6.82
C MET A 15 44.87 -8.61 -7.04
N LEU A 16 44.57 -9.58 -6.16
CA LEU A 16 43.27 -10.27 -6.20
C LEU A 16 42.12 -9.31 -5.87
N LEU A 17 42.31 -8.42 -4.88
CA LEU A 17 41.29 -7.46 -4.47
C LEU A 17 40.96 -6.42 -5.57
N ALA A 18 41.95 -6.02 -6.36
CA ALA A 18 41.77 -5.05 -7.44
C ALA A 18 41.00 -5.60 -8.66
N SER A 19 40.95 -6.93 -8.85
CA SER A 19 40.27 -7.55 -9.99
C SER A 19 38.73 -7.63 -9.87
N GLY A 20 38.18 -7.35 -8.69
CA GLY A 20 36.75 -7.50 -8.40
C GLY A 20 35.86 -6.32 -8.82
N CYS A 21 36.42 -5.12 -9.02
CA CYS A 21 35.63 -3.90 -9.22
C CYS A 21 35.55 -3.40 -10.67
N ALA A 22 36.26 -4.00 -11.62
CA ALA A 22 36.27 -3.56 -13.02
C ALA A 22 35.11 -4.13 -13.85
N VAL A 23 34.39 -5.13 -13.34
CA VAL A 23 33.34 -5.82 -14.09
C VAL A 23 32.00 -5.20 -13.74
N LYS A 24 31.54 -4.24 -14.56
CA LYS A 24 30.13 -3.85 -14.56
C LYS A 24 29.33 -5.10 -14.93
N PRO A 25 28.46 -5.62 -14.06
CA PRO A 25 27.61 -6.75 -14.42
C PRO A 25 26.83 -6.35 -15.68
N ALA A 26 26.82 -7.20 -16.69
CA ALA A 26 25.89 -7.04 -17.79
C ALA A 26 24.49 -6.93 -17.17
N SER A 27 23.77 -5.86 -17.49
CA SER A 27 22.41 -5.64 -17.02
C SER A 27 21.54 -6.77 -17.59
N SER A 28 21.39 -7.85 -16.82
CA SER A 28 20.51 -8.97 -17.13
C SER A 28 19.10 -8.54 -16.81
N LEU A 29 18.55 -7.67 -17.66
CA LEU A 29 17.12 -7.48 -17.68
C LEU A 29 16.49 -8.85 -17.96
N PRO A 30 15.49 -9.27 -17.16
CA PRO A 30 14.79 -10.51 -17.44
C PRO A 30 14.21 -10.44 -18.86
N PRO A 31 14.15 -11.58 -19.58
CA PRO A 31 13.55 -11.60 -20.91
C PRO A 31 12.12 -11.05 -20.85
N SER A 32 11.75 -10.29 -21.88
CA SER A 32 10.38 -9.79 -22.02
C SER A 32 9.42 -10.98 -22.11
N VAL A 33 8.55 -11.14 -21.13
CA VAL A 33 7.53 -12.20 -21.09
C VAL A 33 6.18 -11.66 -21.53
N ALA A 34 5.39 -12.53 -22.16
CA ALA A 34 4.02 -12.18 -22.52
C ALA A 34 3.20 -11.82 -21.26
N PRO A 35 2.29 -10.85 -21.35
CA PRO A 35 1.43 -10.48 -20.23
C PRO A 35 0.58 -11.67 -19.77
N ALA A 36 0.29 -11.71 -18.47
CA ALA A 36 -0.56 -12.74 -17.89
C ALA A 36 -1.95 -12.72 -18.54
N ARG A 37 -2.39 -13.88 -19.06
CA ARG A 37 -3.77 -14.04 -19.53
C ARG A 37 -4.66 -14.34 -18.34
N ILE A 38 -5.56 -13.41 -18.01
CA ILE A 38 -6.59 -13.63 -16.99
C ILE A 38 -7.83 -14.20 -17.69
N PRO A 39 -8.20 -15.48 -17.43
CA PRO A 39 -9.41 -16.05 -18.00
C PRO A 39 -10.66 -15.40 -17.40
N PRO A 40 -11.78 -15.36 -18.13
CA PRO A 40 -13.05 -14.91 -17.57
C PRO A 40 -13.49 -15.84 -16.42
N LEU A 41 -14.15 -15.27 -15.41
CA LEU A 41 -14.72 -16.04 -14.31
C LEU A 41 -15.76 -17.06 -14.83
N SER A 42 -15.73 -18.25 -14.25
CA SER A 42 -16.78 -19.27 -14.46
C SER A 42 -18.14 -18.73 -14.01
N PRO A 43 -19.26 -19.25 -14.55
CA PRO A 43 -20.60 -18.84 -14.14
C PRO A 43 -20.82 -18.92 -12.62
N GLU A 44 -20.33 -19.97 -11.97
CA GLU A 44 -20.44 -20.19 -10.53
C GLU A 44 -19.60 -19.20 -9.69
N ALA A 45 -18.53 -18.66 -10.24
CA ALA A 45 -17.67 -17.68 -9.55
C ALA A 45 -18.18 -16.23 -9.71
N ARG A 46 -19.25 -16.02 -10.46
CA ARG A 46 -19.84 -14.69 -10.66
C ARG A 46 -20.84 -14.40 -9.56
N GLN A 47 -20.84 -13.16 -9.08
CA GLN A 47 -21.90 -12.68 -8.22
C GLN A 47 -23.20 -12.54 -9.02
N PRO A 48 -24.36 -12.85 -8.41
CA PRO A 48 -25.64 -12.62 -9.05
C PRO A 48 -25.84 -11.12 -9.31
N PRO A 49 -26.65 -10.74 -10.32
CA PRO A 49 -27.02 -9.36 -10.55
C PRO A 49 -27.62 -8.74 -9.28
N ALA A 50 -27.34 -7.44 -9.07
CA ALA A 50 -27.95 -6.72 -7.97
C ALA A 50 -29.49 -6.81 -8.07
N PRO A 51 -30.20 -7.10 -6.96
CA PRO A 51 -31.65 -7.14 -6.96
C PRO A 51 -32.25 -5.80 -7.42
N PRO A 52 -33.48 -5.78 -7.98
CA PRO A 52 -34.10 -4.55 -8.51
C PRO A 52 -34.38 -3.49 -7.43
N TRP A 53 -34.50 -3.88 -6.17
CA TRP A 53 -34.63 -2.95 -5.03
C TRP A 53 -33.30 -2.31 -4.64
N CYS A 54 -32.17 -2.91 -5.04
CA CYS A 54 -30.83 -2.38 -4.84
C CYS A 54 -30.51 -1.37 -5.96
N SER A 55 -31.32 -0.31 -6.04
CA SER A 55 -31.02 0.82 -6.91
C SER A 55 -29.86 1.62 -6.31
N PRO A 56 -28.86 2.06 -7.10
CA PRO A 56 -27.84 3.00 -6.63
C PRO A 56 -28.47 4.29 -6.08
N THR A 57 -29.69 4.64 -6.50
CA THR A 57 -30.42 5.80 -6.00
C THR A 57 -31.09 5.56 -4.63
N CYS A 58 -31.39 4.32 -4.26
CA CYS A 58 -32.01 4.01 -2.95
C CYS A 58 -31.05 4.37 -1.80
N SER A 59 -29.81 3.93 -1.91
CA SER A 59 -28.75 4.28 -0.94
C SER A 59 -28.31 5.74 -1.04
N HIS A 60 -28.59 6.43 -2.15
CA HIS A 60 -28.21 7.83 -2.37
C HIS A 60 -28.95 8.78 -1.43
N GLY A 61 -30.28 8.59 -1.26
CA GLY A 61 -31.09 9.36 -0.32
C GLY A 61 -30.63 9.17 1.12
N LEU A 62 -30.49 7.90 1.54
CA LEU A 62 -30.01 7.53 2.88
C LEU A 62 -28.59 8.05 3.16
N THR A 63 -27.73 8.10 2.14
CA THR A 63 -26.37 8.63 2.28
C THR A 63 -26.34 10.14 2.45
N LYS A 64 -27.19 10.88 1.72
CA LYS A 64 -27.35 12.32 1.92
C LYS A 64 -27.87 12.65 3.30
N GLU A 65 -28.87 11.91 3.78
CA GLU A 65 -29.45 12.11 5.09
C GLU A 65 -28.41 11.88 6.20
N ARG A 66 -27.69 10.75 6.14
CA ARG A 66 -26.60 10.43 7.07
C ARG A 66 -25.53 11.54 7.11
N GLU A 67 -25.15 12.06 5.95
CA GLU A 67 -24.17 13.13 5.84
C GLU A 67 -24.65 14.43 6.50
N SER A 68 -25.92 14.80 6.27
CA SER A 68 -26.56 15.94 6.93
C SER A 68 -26.55 15.79 8.45
N TRP A 69 -27.00 14.64 8.97
CA TRP A 69 -26.96 14.36 10.41
C TRP A 69 -25.55 14.44 10.99
N ARG A 70 -24.56 13.87 10.29
CA ARG A 70 -23.16 13.94 10.71
C ARG A 70 -22.70 15.39 10.83
N GLN A 71 -22.97 16.23 9.85
CA GLN A 71 -22.58 17.65 9.89
C GLN A 71 -23.26 18.38 11.04
N HIS A 72 -24.56 18.15 11.28
CA HIS A 72 -25.27 18.77 12.41
C HIS A 72 -24.69 18.36 13.77
N LEU A 73 -24.31 17.09 13.93
CA LEU A 73 -23.85 16.55 15.21
C LEU A 73 -22.35 16.77 15.47
N THR A 74 -21.56 17.01 14.41
CA THR A 74 -20.09 17.16 14.51
C THR A 74 -19.61 18.58 14.25
N SER A 75 -20.49 19.50 13.83
CA SER A 75 -20.17 20.92 13.72
C SER A 75 -19.77 21.50 15.08
N PRO A 76 -18.55 22.05 15.22
CA PRO A 76 -18.17 22.75 16.43
C PRO A 76 -18.98 24.05 16.55
N GLY A 77 -20.04 24.03 17.37
CA GLY A 77 -20.70 25.25 17.86
C GLY A 77 -22.07 25.57 17.27
N LEU A 78 -23.11 24.92 17.79
CA LEU A 78 -24.12 25.68 18.52
C LEU A 78 -23.96 25.32 19.99
N GLN A 79 -23.80 26.36 20.78
CA GLN A 79 -23.31 26.35 22.15
C GLN A 79 -23.96 25.25 22.98
N ALA A 80 -23.14 24.48 23.70
CA ALA A 80 -23.51 24.04 25.03
C ALA A 80 -23.78 25.32 25.83
N GLY A 81 -25.01 25.84 25.70
CA GLY A 81 -25.48 26.93 26.51
C GLY A 81 -25.23 26.53 27.95
N SER A 82 -24.46 27.36 28.64
CA SER A 82 -24.18 27.24 30.07
C SER A 82 -25.50 26.96 30.79
N VAL A 83 -25.73 25.70 31.17
CA VAL A 83 -26.86 25.33 32.03
C VAL A 83 -26.46 25.79 33.42
N SER A 84 -26.91 26.99 33.78
CA SER A 84 -26.91 27.51 35.14
C SER A 84 -28.33 27.44 35.69
N GLY A 85 -28.48 26.76 36.83
CA GLY A 85 -29.71 26.67 37.62
C GLY A 85 -30.44 25.34 37.46
N SER A 86 -31.05 24.74 38.48
CA SER A 86 -31.28 25.17 39.86
C SER A 86 -31.62 23.91 40.67
N THR A 87 -31.24 23.92 41.95
CA THR A 87 -31.61 22.88 42.92
C THR A 87 -33.14 22.75 42.98
N MET A 88 -33.65 21.52 43.02
CA MET A 88 -35.07 21.20 43.23
C MET A 88 -35.28 20.82 44.71
N PRO A 89 -36.37 21.26 45.36
CA PRO A 89 -36.71 20.88 46.75
C PRO A 89 -37.15 19.42 46.88
#